data_AF-A0A5K0ZAY5-F1
#
_entry.id   AF-A0A5K0ZAY5-F1
#
_cell.length_a   1.000
_cell.length_b   1.000
_cell.length_c   1.000
_cell.angle_alpha   90.00
_cell.angle_beta   90.00
_cell.angle_gamma   90.00
#
_symmetry.space_group_name_H-M   'P 1'
#
loop_
_entity.id
_entity.type
_entity.pdbx_description
1 polymer ?
#
loop_
_entity_poly.entity_id
_entity_poly.type
_entity_poly.pdbx_seq_one_letter_code
_entity_poly.pdbx_strand_id
1 'polypeptide(L)' 'CCLVWELERLPSVNDYLNKAPDAKVAHPWPDHFYPLHVAMGAAGEGAEAELLHHSWTNGSLSYASYRFTS' A
#
# COMPACT_ATOMS: atom_id res chain seq x y z
N CYS A 1 0.84 -4.07 -9.97
CA CYS A 1 -0.44 -3.38 -9.65
C CYS A 1 -0.33 -2.39 -8.51
N CYS A 2 0.41 -2.66 -7.43
CA CYS A 2 0.92 -1.60 -6.52
C CYS A 2 2.06 -0.76 -7.12
N LEU A 3 2.29 -0.88 -8.44
CA LEU A 3 3.26 -0.06 -9.13
C LEU A 3 2.63 1.33 -9.21
N VAL A 4 3.35 2.32 -8.68
CA VAL A 4 2.93 3.73 -8.52
C VAL A 4 2.05 4.01 -7.29
N TRP A 5 2.37 3.47 -6.13
CA TRP A 5 2.35 4.33 -4.93
C TRP A 5 3.74 4.94 -4.81
N GLU A 6 4.01 5.90 -5.70
CA GLU A 6 5.23 6.69 -5.68
C GLU A 6 5.14 7.60 -4.45
N LEU A 7 5.59 7.02 -3.33
CA LEU A 7 6.17 7.57 -2.10
C LEU A 7 5.62 8.82 -1.42
N GLU A 8 4.56 9.50 -1.88
CA GLU A 8 4.29 10.85 -1.35
C GLU A 8 2.89 11.13 -0.79
N ARG A 9 1.98 10.14 -0.62
CA ARG A 9 0.76 10.42 0.17
C ARG A 9 0.01 9.17 0.63
N LEU A 10 0.02 8.92 1.94
CA LEU A 10 -0.94 8.03 2.64
C LEU A 10 -2.41 8.21 2.16
N PRO A 11 -2.90 9.44 1.86
CA PRO A 11 -4.23 9.67 1.29
C PRO A 11 -4.54 8.99 -0.05
N SER A 12 -3.52 8.53 -0.77
CA SER A 12 -3.71 7.82 -2.04
C SER A 12 -4.08 6.34 -1.80
N VAL A 13 -3.50 5.73 -0.76
CA VAL A 13 -3.79 4.37 -0.28
C VAL A 13 -5.22 4.27 0.26
N ASN A 14 -5.69 5.30 0.99
CA ASN A 14 -7.05 5.33 1.54
C ASN A 14 -8.16 5.35 0.47
N ASP A 15 -7.83 5.76 -0.76
CA ASP A 15 -8.76 5.86 -1.89
C ASP A 15 -8.32 4.97 -3.06
N TYR A 16 -7.72 3.83 -2.74
CA TYR A 16 -7.09 2.97 -3.74
C TYR A 16 -8.05 2.43 -4.79
N LEU A 17 -9.33 2.25 -4.47
CA LEU A 17 -10.33 1.76 -5.41
C LEU A 17 -10.58 2.72 -6.58
N ASN A 18 -10.44 4.02 -6.36
CA ASN A 18 -10.64 5.04 -7.39
C ASN A 18 -9.33 5.46 -8.06
N LYS A 19 -8.20 5.37 -7.33
CA LYS A 19 -6.89 5.86 -7.79
C LYS A 19 -6.02 4.80 -8.45
N ALA A 20 -6.14 3.53 -8.05
CA ALA A 20 -5.31 2.48 -8.61
C ALA A 20 -5.93 1.91 -9.90
N PRO A 21 -5.14 1.72 -10.96
CA PRO A 21 -5.61 1.02 -12.14
C PRO A 21 -5.96 -0.42 -11.77
N ASP A 22 -7.15 -0.87 -12.19
CA ASP A 22 -7.63 -2.24 -12.00
C ASP A 22 -7.58 -2.73 -10.53
N ALA A 23 -7.86 -1.84 -9.58
CA ALA A 23 -7.83 -2.13 -8.14
C ALA A 23 -8.61 -3.39 -7.75
N LYS A 24 -9.75 -3.63 -8.40
CA LYS A 24 -10.61 -4.82 -8.19
C LYS A 24 -10.08 -6.09 -8.84
N VAL A 25 -9.20 -6.00 -9.83
CA VAL A 25 -8.49 -7.16 -10.39
C VAL A 25 -7.38 -7.59 -9.43
N ALA A 26 -6.63 -6.62 -8.88
CA ALA A 26 -5.56 -6.89 -7.92
C ALA A 26 -6.09 -7.32 -6.55
N HIS A 27 -7.16 -6.69 -6.09
CA HIS A 27 -7.80 -6.94 -4.80
C HIS A 27 -9.33 -7.01 -4.99
N PRO A 28 -9.87 -8.17 -5.46
CA PRO A 28 -11.32 -8.37 -5.57
C PRO A 28 -12.03 -8.12 -4.23
N TRP A 29 -11.36 -8.59 -3.17
CA TRP A 29 -11.67 -8.35 -1.78
C TRP A 29 -10.54 -7.51 -1.14
N PRO A 30 -10.88 -6.60 -0.22
CA PRO A 30 -9.92 -5.69 0.41
C PRO A 30 -9.13 -6.33 1.57
N ASP A 31 -9.33 -7.60 1.85
CA ASP A 31 -8.89 -8.28 3.07
C ASP A 31 -7.36 -8.26 3.25
N HIS A 32 -6.62 -8.49 2.17
CA HIS A 32 -5.16 -8.44 2.17
C HIS A 32 -4.59 -7.01 2.20
N PHE A 33 -5.43 -5.98 2.02
CA PHE A 33 -5.02 -4.58 1.96
C PHE A 33 -5.33 -3.83 3.27
N TYR A 34 -6.23 -4.35 4.11
CA TYR A 34 -6.52 -3.78 5.44
C TYR A 34 -5.33 -3.74 6.40
N PRO A 35 -4.42 -4.73 6.45
CA PRO A 35 -3.26 -4.65 7.35
C PRO A 35 -2.41 -3.40 7.14
N LEU A 36 -2.29 -2.93 5.89
CA LEU A 36 -1.58 -1.69 5.58
C LEU A 36 -2.27 -0.47 6.19
N HIS A 37 -3.61 -0.39 6.11
CA HIS A 37 -4.38 0.70 6.72
C HIS A 37 -4.27 0.74 8.24
N VAL A 38 -4.26 -0.43 8.89
CA VAL A 38 -4.07 -0.52 10.34
C VAL A 38 -2.69 -0.02 10.74
N ALA A 39 -1.63 -0.45 10.04
CA ALA A 39 -0.27 0.00 10.31
C ALA A 39 -0.11 1.53 10.10
N MET A 40 -0.67 2.07 9.01
CA MET A 40 -0.68 3.52 8.76
C MET A 40 -1.43 4.30 9.85
N GLY A 41 -2.61 3.83 10.26
CA GLY A 41 -3.39 4.47 11.32
C GLY A 41 -2.68 4.44 12.67
N ALA A 42 -1.95 3.36 12.96
CA ALA A 42 -1.16 3.22 14.19
C ALA A 42 0.10 4.09 14.21
N ALA A 43 0.67 4.41 13.05
CA ALA A 43 1.88 5.24 12.94
C ALA A 43 1.64 6.72 13.34
N GLY A 44 0.38 7.17 13.35
CA GLY A 44 0.01 8.53 13.75
C GLY A 44 0.06 9.56 12.63
N GLU A 45 -0.48 10.75 12.91
CA GLU A 45 -0.48 11.85 11.96
C GLU A 45 0.95 12.34 11.68
N GLY A 46 1.26 12.63 10.41
CA GLY A 46 2.59 13.09 9.99
C GLY A 46 3.63 11.99 9.84
N ALA A 47 3.28 10.72 10.07
CA ALA A 47 4.20 9.61 9.87
C ALA A 47 4.65 9.48 8.41
N GLU A 48 5.95 9.28 8.23
CA GLU A 48 6.55 9.01 6.93
C GLU A 48 6.65 7.50 6.69
N ALA A 49 6.55 7.09 5.43
CA ALA A 49 6.63 5.70 5.01
C ALA A 49 7.92 5.46 4.22
N GLU A 50 8.75 4.54 4.69
CA GLU A 50 9.98 4.11 4.03
C GLU A 50 9.81 2.72 3.43
N LEU A 51 10.16 2.55 2.16
CA LEU A 51 10.15 1.27 1.48
C LEU A 51 11.42 0.47 1.85
N LEU A 52 11.27 -0.57 2.67
CA LEU A 52 12.36 -1.43 3.11
C LEU A 52 12.72 -2.52 2.09
N HIS A 53 11.70 -3.08 1.43
CA HIS A 53 11.88 -4.15 0.47
C HIS A 53 10.83 -4.07 -0.63
N HIS A 54 11.23 -4.39 -1.85
CA HIS A 54 10.34 -4.44 -3.01
C HIS A 54 10.77 -5.56 -3.96
N SER A 55 9.91 -6.55 -4.11
CA SER A 55 10.07 -7.62 -5.08
C SER A 55 8.71 -8.17 -5.49
N TRP A 56 8.71 -8.92 -6.61
CA TRP A 56 7.53 -9.53 -7.19
C TRP A 56 7.81 -10.99 -7.51
N THR A 57 6.82 -11.85 -7.29
CA THR A 57 6.85 -13.25 -7.74
C THR A 57 5.50 -13.62 -8.36
N ASN A 58 5.45 -14.76 -9.05
CA ASN A 58 4.21 -15.31 -9.61
C ASN A 58 3.41 -14.33 -10.50
N GLY A 59 4.08 -13.35 -11.10
CA GLY A 59 3.48 -12.34 -11.98
C GLY A 59 2.63 -11.27 -11.29
N SER A 60 2.10 -11.53 -10.10
CA SER A 60 1.15 -10.62 -9.42
C SER A 60 1.35 -10.48 -7.91
N LEU A 61 2.24 -11.28 -7.28
CA LEU A 61 2.43 -11.27 -5.84
C LEU A 61 3.53 -10.28 -5.45
N SER A 62 3.14 -9.21 -4.75
CA SER A 62 4.07 -8.18 -4.25
C SER A 62 4.56 -8.50 -2.85
N TYR A 63 5.85 -8.25 -2.60
CA TYR A 63 6.50 -8.32 -1.28
C TYR A 63 6.91 -6.93 -0.80
N ALA A 64 6.22 -5.88 -1.24
CA ALA A 64 6.49 -4.53 -0.78
C ALA A 64 6.34 -4.46 0.75
N SER A 65 7.41 -4.07 1.44
CA SER A 65 7.47 -3.97 2.90
C SER A 65 7.84 -2.55 3.28
N TYR A 66 7.07 -1.95 4.19
CA TYR A 66 7.21 -0.56 4.58
C TYR A 66 7.49 -0.42 6.08
N ARG A 67 8.31 0.56 6.44
CA ARG A 67 8.49 1.04 7.80
C ARG A 67 7.83 2.41 7.93
N PHE A 68 7.08 2.61 9.00
CA PHE A 68 6.55 3.91 9.34
C PHE A 68 7.39 4.53 10.47
N THR A 69 7.75 5.79 10.32
CA THR A 69 8.49 6.57 11.33
C THR A 69 7.74 7.85 11.62
N SER A 70 7.64 8.21 12.91
CA SER A 70 7.04 9.46 13.39
C SER A 70 8.12 10.48 13.76
#